data_AF-A0A1H6EPX2-F1
#
_entry.id   AF-A0A1H6EPX2-F1
#
_cell.length_a   1.000
_cell.length_b   1.000
_cell.length_c   1.000
_cell.angle_alpha   90.00
_cell.angle_beta   90.00
_cell.angle_gamma   90.00
#
_symmetry.space_group_name_H-M   'P 1'
#
loop_
_entity.id
_entity.type
_entity.pdbx_description
1 polymer ?
#
loop_
_entity_poly.entity_id
_entity_poly.type
_entity_poly.pdbx_seq_one_letter_code
_entity_poly.pdbx_strand_id
1 'polypeptide(L)'
;MQQAPSKPPVSGQEIYVTSSTIAHTRKRVDEELGPAIQFVHAIQPMTAVDGLGFGAIGGMVIGGAYEEFRRWLDTTLTDAEKAVQDCSGALDRAKRNWRAAEEASIVRYR
;
A
#
# COMPACT_ATOMS: atom_id res chain seq x y z
N MET A 1 54.60 -0.36 2.12
CA MET A 1 53.22 -0.69 1.75
C MET A 1 52.37 0.55 1.98
N GLN A 2 51.97 1.25 0.90
CA GLN A 2 51.07 2.40 0.97
C GLN A 2 49.64 1.89 1.14
N GLN A 3 48.96 2.30 2.22
CA GLN A 3 47.53 2.09 2.37
C GLN A 3 46.81 2.98 1.35
N ALA A 4 45.95 2.35 0.53
CA ALA A 4 45.08 3.06 -0.38
C ALA A 4 44.07 3.93 0.39
N PRO A 5 43.71 5.12 -0.11
CA PRO A 5 42.69 5.95 0.52
C PRO A 5 41.34 5.24 0.46
N SER A 6 40.74 5.02 1.64
CA SER A 6 39.38 4.49 1.75
C SER A 6 38.39 5.47 1.10
N LYS A 7 37.57 4.94 0.20
CA LYS A 7 36.44 5.64 -0.42
C LYS A 7 35.53 6.17 0.69
N PRO A 8 35.14 7.47 0.69
CA PRO A 8 34.22 7.99 1.69
C PRO A 8 32.88 7.23 1.60
N PRO A 9 32.19 7.02 2.74
CA PRO A 9 30.87 6.41 2.73
C PRO A 9 29.96 7.25 1.84
N VAL A 10 29.21 6.58 0.95
CA VAL A 10 28.14 7.20 0.19
C VAL A 10 27.17 7.76 1.23
N SER A 11 27.10 9.09 1.35
CA SER A 11 26.13 9.76 2.21
C SER A 11 24.75 9.23 1.81
N GLY A 12 24.09 8.52 2.73
CA GLY A 12 22.68 8.19 2.56
C GLY A 12 21.96 9.49 2.27
N GLN A 13 21.22 9.56 1.17
CA GLN A 13 20.42 10.74 0.84
C GLN A 13 19.64 11.14 2.08
N GLU A 14 19.87 12.35 2.58
CA GLU A 14 18.99 12.93 3.59
C GLU A 14 17.60 13.01 2.95
N ILE A 15 16.71 12.12 3.39
CA ILE A 15 15.32 12.13 2.94
C ILE A 15 14.63 13.26 3.71
N TYR A 16 14.55 14.43 3.07
CA TYR A 16 13.77 15.54 3.59
C TYR A 16 12.27 15.23 3.43
N VAL A 17 11.62 14.92 4.54
CA VAL A 17 10.16 14.78 4.59
C VAL A 17 9.56 16.18 4.60
N THR A 18 8.88 16.55 3.52
CA THR A 18 8.14 17.82 3.38
C THR A 18 6.66 17.55 3.22
N SER A 19 5.83 18.57 3.41
CA SER A 19 4.40 18.50 3.11
C SER A 19 4.13 18.13 1.64
N SER A 20 4.99 18.56 0.71
CA SER A 20 4.88 18.21 -0.72
C SER A 20 5.21 16.74 -0.99
N THR A 21 6.26 16.19 -0.37
CA THR A 21 6.63 14.77 -0.50
C THR A 21 5.52 13.88 0.04
N ILE A 22 4.93 14.23 1.20
CA ILE A 22 3.80 13.48 1.78
C ILE A 22 2.58 13.56 0.85
N ALA A 23 2.28 14.74 0.28
CA ALA A 23 1.18 14.90 -0.66
C ALA A 23 1.38 14.03 -1.93
N HIS A 24 2.60 13.96 -2.45
CA HIS A 24 2.93 13.14 -3.60
C HIS A 24 2.78 11.64 -3.27
N THR A 25 3.28 11.18 -2.13
CA THR A 25 3.09 9.79 -1.69
C THR A 25 1.61 9.46 -1.53
N ARG A 26 0.82 10.34 -0.90
CA ARG A 26 -0.63 10.16 -0.79
C ARG A 26 -1.30 10.04 -2.16
N LYS A 27 -0.93 10.89 -3.11
CA LYS A 27 -1.44 10.84 -4.48
C LYS A 27 -1.20 9.46 -5.11
N ARG A 28 0.00 8.89 -4.96
CA ARG A 28 0.30 7.54 -5.47
C ARG A 28 -0.51 6.45 -4.77
N VAL A 29 -0.74 6.57 -3.46
CA VAL A 29 -1.62 5.66 -2.72
C VAL A 29 -3.05 5.72 -3.27
N ASP A 30 -3.57 6.92 -3.48
CA ASP A 30 -4.95 7.17 -3.93
C ASP A 30 -5.17 6.81 -5.41
N GLU A 31 -4.19 7.06 -6.28
CA GLU A 31 -4.33 6.92 -7.74
C GLU A 31 -3.74 5.61 -8.30
N GLU A 32 -2.78 4.98 -7.61
CA GLU A 32 -2.15 3.74 -8.08
C GLU A 32 -2.59 2.56 -7.20
N LEU A 33 -2.28 2.62 -5.90
CA LEU A 33 -2.42 1.46 -5.02
C LEU A 33 -3.89 1.11 -4.72
N GLY A 34 -4.71 2.11 -4.38
CA GLY A 34 -6.14 1.90 -4.12
C GLY A 34 -6.85 1.26 -5.32
N PRO A 35 -6.75 1.83 -6.53
CA PRO A 35 -7.34 1.25 -7.73
C PRO A 35 -6.82 -0.15 -8.07
N ALA A 36 -5.53 -0.43 -7.84
CA ALA A 36 -4.97 -1.76 -8.08
C ALA A 36 -5.61 -2.82 -7.16
N ILE A 37 -5.79 -2.53 -5.87
CA ILE A 37 -6.43 -3.46 -4.94
C ILE A 37 -7.91 -3.64 -5.30
N GLN A 38 -8.63 -2.55 -5.58
CA GLN A 38 -10.04 -2.61 -5.99
C GLN A 38 -10.23 -3.42 -7.27
N PHE A 39 -9.31 -3.30 -8.22
CA PHE A 39 -9.34 -4.11 -9.44
C PHE A 39 -9.20 -5.61 -9.13
N VAL A 40 -8.23 -5.98 -8.29
CA VAL A 40 -8.03 -7.39 -7.89
C VAL A 40 -9.23 -7.92 -7.11
N HIS A 41 -9.84 -7.09 -6.27
CA HIS A 41 -11.04 -7.45 -5.52
C HIS A 41 -12.23 -7.65 -6.46
N ALA A 42 -12.42 -6.77 -7.45
CA ALA A 42 -13.52 -6.88 -8.42
C ALA A 42 -13.45 -8.14 -9.30
N ILE A 43 -12.26 -8.71 -9.52
CA ILE A 43 -12.10 -9.95 -10.29
C ILE A 43 -12.20 -11.22 -9.43
N GLN A 44 -12.08 -11.13 -8.09
CA GLN A 44 -12.19 -12.29 -7.19
C GLN A 44 -13.50 -13.08 -7.41
N PRO A 45 -14.67 -12.44 -7.56
CA PRO A 45 -15.92 -13.18 -7.76
C PRO A 45 -15.90 -14.03 -9.04
N MET A 46 -15.20 -13.57 -10.09
CA MET A 46 -15.08 -14.28 -11.37
C MET A 46 -14.32 -15.60 -11.25
N THR A 47 -13.58 -15.81 -10.16
CA THR A 47 -12.96 -17.10 -9.89
C THR A 47 -13.97 -18.14 -9.39
N ALA A 48 -15.27 -17.85 -9.35
CA ALA A 48 -16.26 -18.82 -8.85
C ALA A 48 -16.26 -20.06 -9.76
N VAL A 49 -15.96 -21.21 -9.17
CA VAL A 49 -16.02 -22.50 -9.85
C VAL A 49 -17.17 -23.27 -9.24
N ASP A 50 -18.29 -23.35 -9.95
CA ASP A 50 -19.42 -24.18 -9.54
C ASP A 50 -18.99 -25.65 -9.44
N GLY A 51 -19.72 -26.45 -8.65
CA GLY A 51 -19.38 -27.86 -8.34
C GLY A 51 -19.15 -28.79 -9.54
N LEU A 52 -19.52 -28.38 -10.76
CA LEU A 52 -19.17 -29.08 -12.01
C LEU A 52 -17.70 -28.88 -12.44
N GLY A 53 -17.03 -27.80 -12.04
CA GLY A 53 -15.66 -27.48 -12.42
C GLY A 53 -14.59 -28.33 -11.73
N PHE A 54 -14.92 -29.00 -10.63
CA PHE A 54 -14.06 -29.99 -9.97
C PHE A 54 -14.51 -31.45 -10.22
N GLY A 55 -15.63 -31.67 -10.90
CA GLY A 55 -16.29 -32.98 -11.00
C GLY A 55 -16.86 -33.47 -9.65
N ALA A 56 -17.67 -34.54 -9.66
CA ALA A 56 -18.38 -35.00 -8.45
C ALA A 56 -17.45 -35.38 -7.28
N ILE A 57 -16.30 -36.00 -7.57
CA ILE A 57 -15.31 -36.40 -6.54
C ILE A 57 -14.48 -35.20 -6.09
N GLY A 58 -14.03 -34.35 -7.02
CA GLY A 58 -13.26 -33.15 -6.67
C GLY A 58 -14.12 -32.11 -5.95
N GLY A 59 -15.41 -32.01 -6.25
CA GLY A 59 -16.35 -31.16 -5.52
C GLY A 59 -16.51 -31.57 -4.06
N MET A 60 -16.49 -32.87 -3.77
CA MET A 60 -16.63 -33.40 -2.39
C MET A 60 -15.37 -33.23 -1.54
N VAL A 61 -14.18 -33.18 -2.17
CA VAL A 61 -12.88 -33.10 -1.47
C VAL A 61 -12.27 -31.69 -1.52
N ILE A 62 -12.33 -31.02 -2.67
CA ILE A 62 -11.62 -29.77 -2.96
C ILE A 62 -12.57 -28.56 -2.89
N GLY A 63 -13.85 -28.74 -3.24
CA GLY A 63 -14.83 -27.65 -3.30
C GLY A 63 -14.96 -26.88 -1.97
N GLY A 64 -14.96 -27.58 -0.83
CA GLY A 64 -15.03 -26.95 0.49
C GLY A 64 -13.81 -26.06 0.80
N ALA A 65 -12.59 -26.59 0.57
CA ALA A 65 -11.36 -25.84 0.78
C ALA A 65 -11.22 -24.67 -0.20
N TYR A 66 -11.73 -24.83 -1.43
CA TYR A 66 -11.76 -23.77 -2.42
C TYR A 66 -12.66 -22.60 -2.00
N GLU A 67 -13.87 -22.89 -1.52
CA GLU A 67 -14.79 -21.87 -1.00
C GLU A 67 -14.25 -21.19 0.26
N GLU A 68 -13.59 -21.93 1.15
CA GLU A 68 -12.91 -21.34 2.31
C GLU A 68 -11.79 -20.38 1.88
N PHE A 69 -10.97 -20.78 0.92
CA PHE A 69 -9.94 -19.93 0.34
C PHE A 69 -10.51 -18.67 -0.33
N ARG A 70 -11.65 -18.79 -1.04
CA ARG A 70 -12.34 -17.64 -1.63
C ARG A 70 -12.81 -16.64 -0.58
N ARG A 71 -13.40 -17.11 0.52
CA ARG A 71 -13.82 -16.26 1.65
C ARG A 71 -12.63 -15.59 2.33
N TRP A 72 -11.54 -16.32 2.51
CA TRP A 72 -10.30 -15.76 3.05
C TRP A 72 -9.73 -14.66 2.14
N LEU A 73 -9.74 -14.88 0.82
CA LEU A 73 -9.34 -13.89 -0.17
C LEU A 73 -10.20 -12.62 -0.10
N ASP A 74 -11.52 -12.77 -0.06
CA ASP A 74 -12.49 -11.66 0.05
C ASP A 74 -12.24 -10.82 1.32
N THR A 75 -12.05 -11.49 2.45
CA THR A 75 -11.71 -10.83 3.73
C THR A 75 -10.38 -10.08 3.62
N THR A 76 -9.35 -10.74 3.07
CA THR A 76 -8.01 -10.17 2.95
C THR A 76 -7.98 -8.95 2.03
N LEU A 77 -8.72 -8.98 0.92
CA LEU A 77 -8.81 -7.86 -0.01
C LEU A 77 -9.60 -6.69 0.59
N THR A 78 -10.67 -6.98 1.33
CA THR A 78 -11.42 -5.96 2.10
C THR A 78 -10.52 -5.27 3.14
N ASP A 79 -9.72 -6.05 3.89
CA ASP A 79 -8.79 -5.50 4.87
C ASP A 79 -7.69 -4.67 4.18
N ALA A 80 -7.21 -5.09 3.01
CA ALA A 80 -6.22 -4.37 2.23
C ALA A 80 -6.77 -3.02 1.72
N GLU A 81 -8.00 -2.98 1.22
CA GLU A 81 -8.67 -1.73 0.82
C GLU A 81 -8.79 -0.77 2.00
N LYS A 82 -9.22 -1.28 3.15
CA LYS A 82 -9.32 -0.49 4.39
C LYS A 82 -7.97 0.07 4.82
N ALA A 83 -6.92 -0.75 4.80
CA ALA A 83 -5.57 -0.32 5.16
C ALA A 83 -5.06 0.81 4.24
N VAL A 84 -5.36 0.75 2.94
CA VAL A 84 -5.00 1.80 2.00
C VAL A 84 -5.74 3.11 2.29
N GLN A 85 -7.05 3.04 2.58
CA GLN A 85 -7.84 4.21 2.96
C GLN A 85 -7.32 4.84 4.26
N ASP A 86 -7.04 4.02 5.27
CA ASP A 86 -6.50 4.48 6.55
C ASP A 86 -5.10 5.11 6.38
N CYS A 87 -4.26 4.53 5.52
CA CYS A 87 -2.96 5.09 5.16
C CYS A 87 -3.09 6.46 4.48
N SER A 88 -3.99 6.60 3.51
CA SER A 88 -4.26 7.90 2.86
C SER A 88 -4.71 8.96 3.87
N GLY A 89 -5.63 8.59 4.78
CA GLY A 89 -6.10 9.45 5.86
C GLY A 89 -4.99 9.83 6.87
N ALA A 90 -4.06 8.92 7.15
CA ALA A 90 -2.89 9.21 7.98
C ALA A 90 -1.91 10.17 7.28
N LEU A 91 -1.64 9.96 5.98
CA LEU A 91 -0.79 10.84 5.19
C LEU A 91 -1.38 12.25 5.07
N ASP A 92 -2.70 12.38 4.93
CA ASP A 92 -3.34 13.70 4.90
C ASP A 92 -3.20 14.47 6.23
N ARG A 93 -3.31 13.77 7.36
CA ARG A 93 -3.03 14.34 8.69
C ARG A 93 -1.57 14.74 8.83
N ALA A 94 -0.64 13.87 8.44
CA ALA A 94 0.79 14.16 8.48
C ALA A 94 1.15 15.37 7.62
N LYS A 95 0.61 15.47 6.41
CA LYS A 95 0.79 16.60 5.49
C LYS A 95 0.40 17.92 6.15
N ARG A 96 -0.77 17.98 6.80
CA ARG A 96 -1.24 19.20 7.49
C ARG A 96 -0.30 19.61 8.62
N ASN A 97 0.13 18.65 9.43
CA ASN A 97 1.04 18.91 10.55
C ASN A 97 2.40 19.41 10.06
N TRP A 98 2.96 18.77 9.03
CA TRP A 98 4.22 19.20 8.42
C TRP A 98 4.12 20.57 7.78
N ARG A 99 3.03 20.87 7.08
CA ARG A 99 2.81 22.20 6.50
C ARG A 99 2.75 23.29 7.57
N ALA A 100 2.06 23.04 8.69
CA ALA A 100 2.02 23.99 9.80
C ALA A 100 3.41 24.23 10.40
N ALA A 101 4.23 23.18 10.53
CA ALA A 101 5.61 23.29 10.99
C ALA A 101 6.49 24.07 9.99
N GLU A 102 6.37 23.78 8.69
CA GLU A 102 7.06 24.51 7.62
C GLU A 102 6.71 26.00 7.68
N GLU A 103 5.43 26.34 7.75
CA GLU A 103 4.96 27.74 7.84
C GLU A 103 5.47 28.45 9.12
N ALA A 104 5.50 27.77 10.27
CA ALA A 104 6.02 28.31 11.52
C ALA A 104 7.55 28.49 11.52
N SER A 105 8.27 27.71 10.72
CA SER A 105 9.74 27.79 10.60
C SER A 105 10.22 28.95 9.72
N ILE A 106 9.33 29.63 9.00
CA ILE A 106 9.67 30.80 8.17
C ILE A 106 9.97 31.99 9.09
N VAL A 107 11.24 32.16 9.45
CA VAL A 107 11.74 33.34 10.17
C VAL A 107 11.64 34.56 9.25
N ARG A 108 10.67 35.44 9.51
CA ARG A 108 10.66 36.78 8.90
C ARG A 108 11.73 37.63 9.58
N TYR A 109 12.87 37.83 8.92
CA TYR A 109 13.74 38.95 9.26
C TYR A 109 12.97 40.26 8.97
N ARG A 110 12.79 41.08 10.01
CA ARG A 110 12.37 42.47 9.92
C ARG A 110 13.56 43.36 10.20
#